data_AF-A0A9P5XUD5-F1
#
_entry.id   AF-A0A9P5XUD5-F1
#
_cell.length_a   1.000
_cell.length_b   1.000
_cell.length_c   1.000
_cell.angle_alpha   90.00
_cell.angle_beta   90.00
_cell.angle_gamma   90.00
#
_symmetry.space_group_name_H-M   'P 1'
#
loop_
_entity.id
_entity.type
_entity.pdbx_description
1 polymer ?
#
loop_
_entity_poly.entity_id
_entity_poly.type
_entity_poly.pdbx_seq_one_letter_code
_entity_poly.pdbx_strand_id
1 'polypeptide(L)'
;MAEPSLSEPQSIGSAASSSSLSANLLYAVLTYRGDLATWNWAFFVPDPSVLPIGSSGTLFHVITTPAPDSPSDPSSSTSTSTSTASSTTTFPPDSPGEWTLSVEPGKDIVSSPLVVAIVRLADVGFLGGYDDVVGQDSLLPMFRTVGVPQRGTSAREFSSRTWFLDAICALHDCGVLQCDDVWLLEREIRRSAFTAMDKYLQNKGVWNVDWRCGLGAEWGLC
;
A
#
# COMPACT_ATOMS: atom_id res chain seq x y z
N MET A 1 49.35 -32.16 -31.63
CA MET A 1 48.71 -32.08 -30.31
C MET A 1 48.68 -30.62 -29.89
N ALA A 2 47.50 -30.00 -29.87
CA ALA A 2 47.17 -28.80 -29.10
C ALA A 2 45.65 -28.59 -29.23
N GLU A 3 44.90 -28.97 -28.20
CA GLU A 3 43.49 -28.60 -28.02
C GLU A 3 43.39 -27.16 -27.49
N PRO A 4 42.50 -26.32 -28.02
CA PRO A 4 42.16 -25.05 -27.39
C PRO A 4 41.08 -25.26 -26.32
N SER A 5 41.40 -24.85 -25.09
CA SER A 5 40.55 -24.86 -23.91
C SER A 5 39.33 -23.94 -24.06
N LEU A 6 38.13 -24.52 -23.88
CA LEU A 6 36.87 -23.81 -23.70
C LEU A 6 36.86 -23.04 -22.37
N SER A 7 36.74 -21.72 -22.45
CA SER A 7 36.53 -20.81 -21.32
C SER A 7 35.09 -20.91 -20.80
N GLU A 8 34.95 -21.17 -19.50
CA GLU A 8 33.68 -21.16 -18.76
C GLU A 8 32.95 -19.81 -18.84
N PRO A 9 31.61 -19.79 -18.95
CA PRO A 9 30.83 -18.57 -18.81
C PRO A 9 30.84 -18.12 -17.35
N GLN A 10 31.41 -16.94 -17.10
CA GLN A 10 31.35 -16.27 -15.81
C GLN A 10 29.88 -16.05 -15.40
N SER A 11 29.56 -16.54 -14.21
CA SER A 11 28.30 -16.32 -13.50
C SER A 11 27.98 -14.82 -13.43
N ILE A 12 27.03 -14.37 -14.25
CA ILE A 12 26.34 -13.09 -14.07
C ILE A 12 25.16 -13.37 -13.12
N GLY A 13 25.48 -13.68 -11.88
CA GLY A 13 24.53 -13.69 -10.77
C GLY A 13 24.94 -12.59 -9.81
N SER A 14 24.74 -11.33 -10.22
CA SER A 14 24.92 -10.19 -9.33
C SER A 14 24.07 -10.43 -8.09
N ALA A 15 24.73 -10.69 -6.96
CA ALA A 15 24.09 -10.83 -5.68
C ALA A 15 23.15 -9.64 -5.48
N ALA A 16 21.85 -9.91 -5.41
CA ALA A 16 20.88 -8.93 -4.93
C ALA A 16 21.32 -8.55 -3.52
N SER A 17 21.97 -7.39 -3.38
CA SER A 17 22.31 -6.84 -2.08
C SER A 17 21.01 -6.79 -1.28
N SER A 18 20.93 -7.57 -0.20
CA SER A 18 19.81 -7.67 0.72
C SER A 18 19.55 -6.30 1.33
N SER A 19 18.78 -5.51 0.62
CA SER A 19 18.46 -4.13 0.88
C SER A 19 17.42 -4.09 1.98
N SER A 20 17.93 -4.09 3.20
CA SER A 20 17.16 -3.91 4.41
C SER A 20 16.53 -2.53 4.41
N LEU A 21 15.26 -2.45 4.82
CA LEU A 21 14.68 -1.18 5.21
C LEU A 21 15.50 -0.58 6.37
N SER A 22 15.46 0.72 6.56
CA SER A 22 16.03 1.37 7.75
C SER A 22 14.94 1.67 8.76
N ALA A 23 15.26 1.47 10.03
CA ALA A 23 14.41 1.86 11.16
C ALA A 23 14.15 3.37 11.18
N ASN A 24 13.11 3.78 11.89
CA ASN A 24 12.73 5.18 12.11
C ASN A 24 12.42 5.97 10.82
N LEU A 25 12.19 5.28 9.71
CA LEU A 25 11.76 5.88 8.46
C LEU A 25 10.29 5.54 8.20
N LEU A 26 9.57 6.51 7.65
CA LEU A 26 8.23 6.33 7.11
C LEU A 26 8.32 5.94 5.63
N TYR A 27 7.61 4.88 5.24
CA TYR A 27 7.55 4.42 3.86
C TYR A 27 6.14 4.47 3.31
N ALA A 28 5.99 4.80 2.02
CA ALA A 28 4.82 4.48 1.24
C ALA A 28 4.92 3.04 0.73
N VAL A 29 3.84 2.28 0.86
CA VAL A 29 3.75 0.90 0.39
C VAL A 29 2.56 0.77 -0.53
N LEU A 30 2.79 0.23 -1.73
CA LEU A 30 1.74 -0.13 -2.67
C LEU A 30 1.62 -1.65 -2.71
N THR A 31 0.40 -2.15 -2.51
CA THR A 31 0.09 -3.58 -2.64
C THR A 31 -0.92 -3.85 -3.75
N TYR A 32 -0.68 -4.91 -4.53
CA TYR A 32 -1.53 -5.35 -5.62
C TYR A 32 -2.87 -5.91 -5.12
N ARG A 33 -3.98 -5.46 -5.71
CA ARG A 33 -5.34 -5.90 -5.35
C ARG A 33 -6.00 -6.88 -6.32
N GLY A 34 -5.30 -7.31 -7.38
CA GLY A 34 -5.84 -8.27 -8.35
C GLY A 34 -6.12 -7.70 -9.74
N ASP A 35 -6.08 -6.37 -9.92
CA ASP A 35 -6.18 -5.71 -11.23
C ASP A 35 -4.97 -4.78 -11.48
N LEU A 36 -4.50 -4.73 -12.73
CA LEU A 36 -3.20 -4.23 -13.20
C LEU A 36 -2.95 -2.72 -13.02
N ALA A 37 -3.93 -1.98 -12.50
CA ALA A 37 -3.78 -0.58 -12.12
C ALA A 37 -4.43 -0.26 -10.76
N THR A 38 -4.79 -1.29 -9.99
CA THR A 38 -5.45 -1.15 -8.69
C THR A 38 -4.48 -1.54 -7.59
N TRP A 39 -4.07 -0.54 -6.82
CA TRP A 39 -3.17 -0.72 -5.70
C TRP A 39 -3.84 -0.24 -4.42
N ASN A 40 -3.55 -0.92 -3.32
CA ASN A 40 -3.81 -0.38 -2.02
C ASN A 40 -2.62 0.48 -1.59
N TRP A 41 -2.91 1.73 -1.23
CA TRP A 41 -1.92 2.71 -0.77
C TRP A 41 -1.89 2.70 0.76
N ALA A 42 -0.69 2.59 1.31
CA ALA A 42 -0.48 2.46 2.74
C ALA A 42 0.81 3.17 3.18
N PHE A 43 0.90 3.44 4.48
CA PHE A 43 2.14 3.84 5.14
C PHE A 43 2.69 2.67 5.95
N PHE A 44 4.01 2.58 6.05
CA PHE A 44 4.68 1.56 6.85
C PHE A 44 5.82 2.15 7.67
N VAL A 45 5.91 1.72 8.93
CA VAL A 45 7.02 2.02 9.83
C VAL A 45 7.64 0.68 10.26
N PRO A 46 8.90 0.38 9.88
CA PRO A 46 9.55 -0.87 10.29
C PRO A 46 9.81 -0.90 11.80
N ASP A 47 9.64 -2.08 12.41
CA ASP A 47 10.02 -2.30 13.81
C ASP A 47 11.55 -2.47 13.89
N PRO A 48 12.28 -1.59 14.61
CA PRO A 48 13.74 -1.69 14.77
C PRO A 48 14.18 -2.95 15.53
N SER A 49 13.28 -3.58 16.27
CA SER A 49 13.57 -4.72 17.15
C SER A 49 13.65 -6.05 16.39
N VAL A 50 13.19 -6.08 15.14
CA VAL A 50 13.12 -7.30 14.33
C VAL A 50 14.10 -7.22 13.16
N LEU A 51 14.93 -8.26 13.02
CA LEU A 51 15.87 -8.41 11.91
C LEU A 51 15.43 -9.55 10.98
N PRO A 52 15.60 -9.40 9.65
CA PRO A 52 16.03 -8.20 8.94
C PRO A 52 14.98 -7.07 9.01
N ILE A 53 15.43 -5.82 9.09
CA ILE A 53 14.50 -4.68 9.20
C ILE A 53 13.54 -4.66 8.00
N GLY A 54 12.24 -4.63 8.30
CA GLY A 54 11.14 -4.72 7.33
C GLY A 54 10.40 -6.06 7.34
N SER A 55 10.94 -7.09 8.00
CA SER A 55 10.21 -8.35 8.24
C SER A 55 9.09 -8.21 9.28
N SER A 56 9.08 -7.09 10.02
CA SER A 56 8.00 -6.68 10.91
C SER A 56 7.92 -5.16 10.95
N GLY A 57 6.73 -4.64 11.20
CA GLY A 57 6.46 -3.21 11.38
C GLY A 57 4.97 -2.93 11.50
N THR A 58 4.61 -1.66 11.51
CA THR A 58 3.21 -1.22 11.56
C THR A 58 2.78 -0.66 10.22
N LEU A 59 1.69 -1.21 9.68
CA LEU A 59 1.07 -0.75 8.43
C LEU A 59 -0.18 0.09 8.74
N PHE A 60 -0.26 1.29 8.18
CA PHE A 60 -1.43 2.18 8.25
C PHE A 60 -2.08 2.24 6.86
N HIS A 61 -3.35 1.87 6.78
CA HIS A 61 -4.10 1.89 5.52
C HIS A 61 -5.59 1.99 5.78
N VAL A 62 -6.36 2.35 4.76
CA VAL A 62 -7.81 2.26 4.83
C VAL A 62 -8.31 0.98 4.18
N ILE A 63 -9.30 0.35 4.82
CA ILE A 63 -9.99 -0.84 4.30
C ILE A 63 -11.46 -0.53 4.08
N THR A 64 -12.05 -1.19 3.09
CA THR A 64 -13.50 -1.19 2.91
C THR A 64 -14.04 -2.48 3.53
N THR A 65 -14.84 -2.35 4.57
CA THR A 65 -15.58 -3.51 5.10
C THR A 65 -16.87 -3.63 4.30
N PRO A 66 -17.13 -4.77 3.61
CA PRO A 66 -18.40 -4.98 2.96
C PRO A 66 -19.51 -4.88 4.02
N ALA A 67 -20.64 -4.26 3.68
CA ALA A 67 -21.78 -4.21 4.58
C ALA A 67 -22.14 -5.66 4.97
N PRO A 68 -22.42 -5.95 6.25
CA PRO A 68 -22.91 -7.26 6.63
C PRO A 68 -24.22 -7.48 5.88
N ASP A 69 -24.19 -8.38 4.90
CA ASP A 69 -25.37 -8.82 4.19
C ASP A 69 -26.42 -9.15 5.25
N SER A 70 -27.60 -8.53 5.14
CA SER A 70 -28.68 -8.79 6.08
C SER A 70 -28.87 -10.30 6.19
N PRO A 71 -28.99 -10.87 7.41
CA PRO A 71 -28.98 -12.31 7.61
C PRO A 71 -30.04 -12.94 6.71
N SER A 72 -29.57 -13.76 5.77
CA SER A 72 -30.41 -14.60 4.93
C SER A 72 -31.21 -15.52 5.85
N ASP A 73 -32.50 -15.23 6.04
CA ASP A 73 -33.44 -16.13 6.72
C ASP A 73 -33.33 -17.52 6.07
N PRO A 74 -32.90 -18.57 6.81
CA PRO A 74 -32.88 -19.91 6.28
C PRO A 74 -34.23 -20.55 6.60
N SER A 75 -35.28 -20.26 5.82
CA SER A 75 -36.53 -21.04 5.89
C SER A 75 -37.44 -20.88 4.65
N SER A 76 -37.60 -22.01 3.96
CA SER A 76 -38.84 -22.47 3.32
C SER A 76 -39.03 -22.25 1.81
N SER A 77 -38.97 -23.40 1.14
CA SER A 77 -39.39 -23.76 -0.21
C SER A 77 -40.83 -23.41 -0.59
N THR A 78 -41.05 -23.01 -1.86
CA THR A 78 -41.91 -23.66 -2.90
C THR A 78 -42.77 -22.69 -3.73
N SER A 79 -42.72 -22.92 -5.06
CA SER A 79 -43.75 -22.77 -6.10
C SER A 79 -44.13 -21.39 -6.68
N THR A 80 -43.60 -21.16 -7.89
CA THR A 80 -44.25 -20.81 -9.18
C THR A 80 -45.54 -19.99 -9.16
N SER A 81 -45.52 -18.82 -9.84
CA SER A 81 -46.62 -18.36 -10.74
C SER A 81 -46.12 -17.25 -11.68
N THR A 82 -46.33 -17.48 -12.97
CA THR A 82 -46.16 -16.57 -14.11
C THR A 82 -47.06 -15.33 -14.00
N SER A 83 -46.56 -14.12 -14.27
CA SER A 83 -47.33 -12.97 -14.79
C SER A 83 -46.45 -11.77 -15.16
N THR A 84 -46.98 -10.99 -16.08
CA THR A 84 -46.33 -10.07 -17.02
C THR A 84 -46.24 -8.62 -16.54
N ALA A 85 -45.17 -7.95 -16.96
CA ALA A 85 -44.94 -6.50 -17.13
C ALA A 85 -44.67 -5.59 -15.90
N SER A 86 -43.65 -4.76 -16.12
CA SER A 86 -43.31 -3.49 -15.45
C SER A 86 -42.75 -3.60 -14.04
N SER A 87 -41.49 -4.04 -13.94
CA SER A 87 -40.68 -3.84 -12.75
C SER A 87 -39.41 -3.11 -13.15
N THR A 88 -39.36 -1.81 -12.84
CA THR A 88 -38.09 -1.12 -12.60
C THR A 88 -37.35 -1.96 -11.57
N THR A 89 -36.32 -2.70 -12.01
CA THR A 89 -35.42 -3.44 -11.12
C THR A 89 -34.68 -2.41 -10.28
N THR A 90 -35.29 -2.04 -9.16
CA THR A 90 -34.59 -1.48 -8.01
C THR A 90 -33.68 -2.60 -7.52
N PHE A 91 -32.49 -2.69 -8.09
CA PHE A 91 -31.39 -3.38 -7.44
C PHE A 91 -31.31 -2.81 -6.01
N PRO A 92 -31.23 -3.64 -4.95
CA PRO A 92 -30.87 -3.10 -3.65
C PRO A 92 -29.58 -2.30 -3.86
N PRO A 93 -29.51 -1.05 -3.39
CA PRO A 93 -28.27 -0.30 -3.51
C PRO A 93 -27.20 -1.15 -2.84
N ASP A 94 -26.20 -1.57 -3.61
CA ASP A 94 -24.95 -2.11 -3.10
C ASP A 94 -24.52 -1.13 -2.02
N SER A 95 -24.74 -1.50 -0.76
CA SER A 95 -24.53 -0.58 0.35
C SER A 95 -23.03 -0.32 0.35
N PRO A 96 -22.59 0.92 0.04
CA PRO A 96 -21.18 1.18 -0.12
C PRO A 96 -20.51 0.80 1.21
N GLY A 97 -19.56 -0.12 1.13
CA GLY A 97 -18.88 -0.63 2.32
C GLY A 97 -18.30 0.52 3.14
N GLU A 98 -18.23 0.33 4.45
CA GLU A 98 -17.72 1.34 5.35
C GLU A 98 -16.19 1.37 5.27
N TRP A 99 -15.65 2.56 5.04
CA TRP A 99 -14.21 2.77 5.06
C TRP A 99 -13.75 2.98 6.50
N THR A 100 -12.67 2.30 6.89
CA THR A 100 -12.08 2.44 8.23
C THR A 100 -10.57 2.51 8.11
N LEU A 101 -9.95 3.33 8.96
CA LEU A 101 -8.50 3.32 9.17
C LEU A 101 -8.13 2.05 9.93
N SER A 102 -7.33 1.20 9.30
CA SER A 102 -6.77 -0.01 9.86
C SER A 102 -5.29 0.19 10.18
N VAL A 103 -4.90 -0.29 11.35
CA VAL A 103 -3.50 -0.30 11.83
C VAL A 103 -3.14 -1.75 12.10
N GLU A 104 -2.24 -2.29 11.27
CA GLU A 104 -1.79 -3.68 11.36
C GLU A 104 -0.35 -3.72 11.92
N PRO A 105 -0.16 -4.01 13.22
CA PRO A 105 1.16 -4.22 13.79
C PRO A 105 1.71 -5.62 13.41
N GLY A 106 3.04 -5.76 13.37
CA GLY A 106 3.71 -7.03 13.09
C GLY A 106 3.64 -7.47 11.63
N LYS A 107 3.42 -6.55 10.69
CA LYS A 107 3.27 -6.87 9.27
C LYS A 107 4.63 -7.08 8.62
N ASP A 108 4.82 -8.25 8.01
CA ASP A 108 5.95 -8.50 7.10
C ASP A 108 5.57 -8.02 5.69
N ILE A 109 6.20 -6.92 5.25
CA ILE A 109 6.00 -6.39 3.88
C ILE A 109 7.09 -6.84 2.91
N VAL A 110 8.29 -7.19 3.41
CA VAL A 110 9.41 -7.56 2.53
C VAL A 110 9.23 -8.98 1.98
N SER A 111 8.60 -9.87 2.74
CA SER A 111 8.27 -11.22 2.28
C SER A 111 6.93 -11.30 1.53
N SER A 112 6.16 -10.21 1.49
CA SER A 112 4.83 -10.22 0.89
C SER A 112 4.92 -10.17 -0.64
N PRO A 113 4.40 -11.18 -1.38
CA PRO A 113 4.40 -11.20 -2.84
C PRO A 113 3.36 -10.25 -3.44
N LEU A 114 2.63 -9.50 -2.62
CA LEU A 114 1.65 -8.53 -3.10
C LEU A 114 2.23 -7.12 -3.12
N VAL A 115 3.40 -6.88 -2.50
CA VAL A 115 4.01 -5.55 -2.47
C VAL A 115 4.66 -5.26 -3.83
N VAL A 116 4.17 -4.20 -4.49
CA VAL A 116 4.67 -3.78 -5.81
C VAL A 116 5.71 -2.67 -5.70
N ALA A 117 5.62 -1.82 -4.68
CA ALA A 117 6.56 -0.74 -4.45
C ALA A 117 6.65 -0.39 -2.97
N ILE A 118 7.86 -0.05 -2.52
CA ILE A 118 8.16 0.55 -1.22
C ILE A 118 8.99 1.80 -1.49
N VAL A 119 8.53 2.96 -1.04
CA VAL A 119 9.18 4.26 -1.28
C VAL A 119 9.42 4.93 0.05
N ARG A 120 10.66 5.32 0.34
CA ARG A 120 11.00 6.11 1.54
C ARG A 120 10.38 7.50 1.42
N LEU A 121 9.68 7.96 2.45
CA LEU A 121 9.05 9.28 2.51
C LEU A 121 9.82 10.26 3.41
N ALA A 122 9.99 9.91 4.69
CA ALA A 122 10.55 10.82 5.68
C ALA A 122 11.28 10.07 6.80
N ASP A 123 12.13 10.80 7.52
CA ASP A 123 12.71 10.35 8.79
C ASP A 123 11.79 10.79 9.93
N VAL A 124 11.29 9.83 10.69
CA VAL A 124 10.38 10.03 11.83
C VAL A 124 11.07 9.78 13.16
N GLY A 125 12.39 9.56 13.18
CA GLY A 125 13.15 9.32 14.42
C GLY A 125 13.14 10.51 15.39
N PHE A 126 12.80 11.71 14.92
CA PHE A 126 12.64 12.88 15.78
C PHE A 126 11.36 12.84 16.65
N LEU A 127 10.38 11.99 16.30
CA LEU A 127 9.14 11.83 17.06
C LEU A 127 9.31 10.92 18.29
N GLY A 128 10.42 10.19 18.39
CA GLY A 128 10.72 9.30 19.52
C GLY A 128 11.09 7.88 19.10
N GLY A 129 10.90 6.94 20.03
CA GLY A 129 11.08 5.52 19.75
C GLY A 129 9.97 4.96 18.85
N TYR A 130 10.10 3.70 18.43
CA TYR A 130 9.11 3.03 17.60
C TYR A 130 7.70 3.13 18.20
N ASP A 131 7.54 2.81 19.49
CA ASP A 131 6.26 2.87 20.20
C ASP A 131 5.67 4.29 20.28
N ASP A 132 6.53 5.32 20.37
CA ASP A 132 6.08 6.72 20.35
C ASP A 132 5.58 7.11 18.96
N VAL A 133 6.30 6.69 17.91
CA VAL A 133 5.99 6.96 16.50
C VAL A 133 4.67 6.31 16.08
N VAL A 134 4.49 5.01 16.36
CA VAL A 134 3.30 4.23 15.96
C VAL A 134 2.16 4.29 16.98
N GLY A 135 2.44 4.81 18.17
CA GLY A 135 1.51 4.88 19.30
C GLY A 135 0.33 5.83 19.07
N GLN A 136 -0.47 5.98 20.12
CA GLN A 136 -1.68 6.81 20.09
C GLN A 136 -1.39 8.32 20.01
N ASP A 137 -0.13 8.74 20.19
CA ASP A 137 0.20 10.14 20.42
C ASP A 137 0.90 10.83 19.23
N SER A 138 1.42 10.09 18.24
CA SER A 138 2.19 10.64 17.12
C SER A 138 1.51 10.48 15.76
N LEU A 139 1.87 9.46 14.95
CA LEU A 139 1.37 9.31 13.59
C LEU A 139 -0.13 9.00 13.53
N LEU A 140 -0.64 8.23 14.48
CA LEU A 140 -2.04 7.80 14.45
C LEU A 140 -3.04 8.97 14.57
N PRO A 141 -2.87 9.94 15.49
CA PRO A 141 -3.65 11.18 15.48
C PRO A 141 -3.61 11.93 14.16
N MET A 142 -2.44 12.04 13.53
CA MET A 142 -2.28 12.72 12.24
C MET A 142 -3.06 12.01 11.14
N PHE A 143 -3.03 10.67 11.10
CA PHE A 143 -3.84 9.91 10.14
C PHE A 143 -5.35 9.97 10.42
N ARG A 144 -5.75 10.18 11.68
CA ARG A 144 -7.15 10.36 12.06
C ARG A 144 -7.72 11.73 11.68
N THR A 145 -6.88 12.75 11.41
CA THR A 145 -7.38 14.04 10.91
C THR A 145 -7.89 13.94 9.47
N VAL A 146 -7.40 12.95 8.72
CA VAL A 146 -7.85 12.67 7.36
C VAL A 146 -9.25 12.07 7.43
N GLY A 147 -10.22 12.79 6.88
CA GLY A 147 -11.62 12.40 6.89
C GLY A 147 -11.83 11.07 6.17
N VAL A 148 -12.23 10.04 6.91
CA VAL A 148 -12.72 8.79 6.33
C VAL A 148 -14.25 8.89 6.23
N PRO A 149 -14.85 8.71 5.03
CA PRO A 149 -16.29 8.85 4.84
C PRO A 149 -17.07 7.92 5.78
N GLN A 150 -17.98 8.50 6.56
CA GLN A 150 -18.89 7.74 7.41
C GLN A 150 -20.04 7.16 6.58
N ARG A 151 -20.65 6.08 7.08
CA ARG A 151 -21.81 5.41 6.46
C ARG A 151 -22.85 6.44 6.00
N GLY A 152 -23.23 6.36 4.72
CA GLY A 152 -24.29 7.18 4.14
C GLY A 152 -23.82 8.48 3.46
N THR A 153 -22.56 8.88 3.60
CA THR A 153 -21.98 9.84 2.65
C THR A 153 -21.68 9.12 1.34
N SER A 154 -21.98 9.76 0.21
CA SER A 154 -21.75 9.17 -1.12
C SER A 154 -20.26 8.93 -1.33
N ALA A 155 -19.80 7.72 -1.00
CA ALA A 155 -18.42 7.24 -1.05
C ALA A 155 -17.84 7.16 -2.48
N ARG A 156 -18.50 7.77 -3.46
CA ARG A 156 -18.26 7.52 -4.89
C ARG A 156 -16.88 7.97 -5.36
N GLU A 157 -16.20 8.81 -4.59
CA GLU A 157 -14.85 9.31 -4.92
C GLU A 157 -13.76 8.86 -3.95
N PHE A 158 -14.11 8.23 -2.82
CA PHE A 158 -13.13 7.86 -1.82
C PHE A 158 -12.42 6.54 -2.18
N SER A 159 -11.11 6.55 -2.05
CA SER A 159 -10.24 5.40 -2.28
C SER A 159 -9.04 5.44 -1.33
N SER A 160 -8.29 4.34 -1.20
CA SER A 160 -7.05 4.37 -0.42
C SER A 160 -6.02 5.34 -1.01
N ARG A 161 -6.05 5.58 -2.32
CA ARG A 161 -5.25 6.61 -2.99
C ARG A 161 -5.59 8.02 -2.49
N THR A 162 -6.87 8.39 -2.47
CA THR A 162 -7.28 9.75 -2.01
C THR A 162 -6.95 9.94 -0.54
N TRP A 163 -7.25 8.94 0.30
CA TRP A 163 -6.86 8.97 1.72
C TRP A 163 -5.35 9.13 1.91
N PHE A 164 -4.54 8.39 1.15
CA PHE A 164 -3.09 8.46 1.23
C PHE A 164 -2.57 9.87 0.88
N LEU A 165 -3.11 10.50 -0.17
CA LEU A 165 -2.69 11.85 -0.57
C LEU A 165 -3.10 12.91 0.44
N ASP A 166 -4.31 12.82 0.99
CA ASP A 166 -4.75 13.70 2.06
C ASP A 166 -3.90 13.52 3.33
N ALA A 167 -3.47 12.29 3.62
CA ALA A 167 -2.54 11.99 4.71
C ALA A 167 -1.15 12.60 4.49
N ILE A 168 -0.63 12.60 3.25
CA ILE A 168 0.62 13.31 2.91
C ILE A 168 0.47 14.81 3.21
N CYS A 169 -0.65 15.43 2.84
CA CYS A 169 -0.92 16.83 3.17
C CYS A 169 -0.94 17.05 4.69
N ALA A 170 -1.63 16.19 5.46
CA ALA A 170 -1.66 16.30 6.91
C ALA A 170 -0.26 16.16 7.54
N LEU A 171 0.56 15.23 7.06
CA LEU A 171 1.94 15.06 7.52
C LEU A 171 2.83 16.25 7.14
N HIS A 172 2.58 16.87 5.98
CA HIS A 172 3.25 18.10 5.56
C HIS A 172 2.94 19.27 6.50
N ASP A 173 1.65 19.47 6.80
CA ASP A 173 1.20 20.56 7.66
C ASP A 173 1.68 20.40 9.11
N CYS A 174 1.90 19.16 9.56
CA CYS A 174 2.52 18.85 10.85
C CYS A 174 4.06 18.89 10.84
N GLY A 175 4.69 19.15 9.68
CA GLY A 175 6.15 19.21 9.54
C GLY A 175 6.86 17.85 9.66
N VAL A 176 6.13 16.74 9.50
CA VAL A 176 6.71 15.38 9.53
C VAL A 176 7.41 15.04 8.22
N LEU A 177 6.86 15.52 7.11
CA LEU A 177 7.47 15.42 5.79
C LEU A 177 7.41 16.77 5.11
N GLN A 178 8.31 17.02 4.16
CA GLN A 178 8.23 18.17 3.27
C GLN A 178 7.93 17.65 1.87
N CYS A 179 6.84 18.14 1.27
CA CYS A 179 6.36 17.72 -0.03
C CYS A 179 5.64 18.88 -0.70
N ASP A 180 6.37 19.60 -1.56
CA ASP A 180 5.84 20.78 -2.25
C ASP A 180 4.74 20.42 -3.26
N ASP A 181 4.81 19.23 -3.85
CA ASP A 181 3.88 18.76 -4.86
C ASP A 181 3.50 17.29 -4.64
N VAL A 182 2.38 17.11 -3.93
CA VAL A 182 1.80 15.79 -3.63
C VAL A 182 1.40 15.04 -4.89
N TRP A 183 1.00 15.73 -5.96
CA TRP A 183 0.65 15.10 -7.24
C TRP A 183 1.88 14.56 -7.96
N LEU A 184 3.00 15.29 -7.87
CA LEU A 184 4.29 14.83 -8.40
C LEU A 184 4.78 13.59 -7.67
N LEU A 185 4.74 13.60 -6.33
CA LEU A 185 5.07 12.43 -5.50
C LEU A 185 4.22 11.23 -5.90
N GLU A 186 2.92 11.42 -6.03
CA GLU A 186 1.98 10.37 -6.42
C GLU A 186 2.32 9.81 -7.81
N ARG A 187 2.59 10.68 -8.79
CA ARG A 187 2.99 10.28 -10.14
C ARG A 187 4.27 9.45 -10.11
N GLU A 188 5.22 9.82 -9.27
CA GLU A 188 6.50 9.12 -9.14
C GLU A 188 6.35 7.73 -8.49
N ILE A 189 5.56 7.64 -7.41
CA ILE A 189 5.25 6.36 -6.76
C ILE A 189 4.55 5.42 -7.75
N ARG A 190 3.60 5.92 -8.55
CA ARG A 190 2.94 5.11 -9.59
C ARG A 190 3.91 4.66 -10.68
N ARG A 191 4.78 5.55 -11.17
CA ARG A 191 5.81 5.22 -12.16
C ARG A 191 6.71 4.09 -11.66
N SER A 192 7.10 4.18 -10.40
CA SER A 192 7.91 3.17 -9.70
C SER A 192 7.19 1.82 -9.66
N ALA A 193 5.93 1.80 -9.22
CA ALA A 193 5.11 0.60 -9.13
C ALA A 193 4.85 -0.06 -10.50
N PHE A 194 4.58 0.73 -11.55
CA PHE A 194 4.43 0.20 -12.91
C PHE A 194 5.74 -0.41 -13.43
N THR A 195 6.87 0.25 -13.19
CA THR A 195 8.18 -0.26 -13.59
C THR A 195 8.50 -1.59 -12.89
N ALA A 196 8.20 -1.68 -11.59
CA ALA A 196 8.37 -2.92 -10.82
C ALA A 196 7.45 -4.04 -11.33
N MET A 197 6.19 -3.73 -11.62
CA MET A 197 5.23 -4.70 -12.16
C MET A 197 5.61 -5.18 -13.56
N ASP A 198 6.09 -4.30 -14.44
CA ASP A 198 6.56 -4.67 -15.78
C ASP A 198 7.78 -5.61 -15.71
N LYS A 199 8.74 -5.31 -14.83
CA LYS A 199 9.86 -6.21 -14.53
C LYS A 199 9.39 -7.57 -14.00
N TYR A 200 8.39 -7.59 -13.11
CA TYR A 200 7.82 -8.83 -12.58
C TYR A 200 7.22 -9.71 -13.69
N LEU A 201 6.44 -9.11 -14.61
CA LEU A 201 5.84 -9.80 -15.74
C LEU A 201 6.90 -10.34 -16.71
N GLN A 202 7.95 -9.55 -17.00
CA GLN A 202 9.06 -9.96 -17.86
C GLN A 202 9.87 -11.11 -17.26
N ASN A 203 10.05 -11.13 -15.93
CA ASN A 203 10.78 -12.16 -15.22
C ASN A 203 9.96 -13.42 -14.92
N LYS A 204 8.82 -13.64 -15.59
CA LYS A 204 7.92 -14.78 -15.38
C LYS A 204 7.47 -14.95 -13.93
N GLY A 205 7.28 -13.83 -13.22
CA GLY A 205 6.73 -13.83 -11.87
C GLY A 205 7.76 -13.90 -10.73
N VAL A 206 9.02 -13.55 -10.98
CA VAL A 206 10.01 -13.34 -9.90
C VAL A 206 9.97 -11.87 -9.47
N TRP A 207 9.58 -11.63 -8.21
CA TRP A 207 9.59 -10.30 -7.60
C TRP A 207 11.04 -9.84 -7.37
N ASN A 208 11.47 -8.83 -8.13
CA ASN A 208 12.63 -8.01 -7.79
C ASN A 208 12.09 -6.65 -7.37
N VAL A 209 11.94 -6.46 -6.06
CA VAL A 209 11.49 -5.17 -5.54
C VAL A 209 12.67 -4.20 -5.66
N ASP A 210 12.54 -3.23 -6.55
CA ASP A 210 13.54 -2.20 -6.80
C ASP A 210 13.13 -0.92 -6.06
N TRP A 211 13.46 -0.85 -4.77
CA TRP A 211 13.24 0.34 -3.92
C TRP A 211 14.25 1.47 -4.20
N ARG A 212 15.15 1.31 -5.17
CA ARG A 212 15.98 2.40 -5.71
C ARG A 212 15.26 3.11 -6.85
N CYS A 213 14.03 3.54 -6.62
CA CYS A 213 13.56 4.71 -7.36
C CYS A 213 14.35 5.89 -6.82
N GLY A 214 15.29 6.36 -7.65
CA GLY A 214 16.32 7.34 -7.31
C GLY A 214 15.74 8.68 -6.86
N LEU A 215 15.25 8.75 -5.63
CA LEU A 215 15.15 9.99 -4.86
C LEU A 215 16.51 10.37 -4.24
N GLY A 216 17.55 9.54 -4.46
CA GLY A 216 18.91 9.67 -3.91
C GLY A 216 19.89 10.47 -4.76
N ALA A 217 19.45 11.23 -5.74
CA ALA A 217 20.27 12.24 -6.40
C ALA A 217 19.44 13.53 -6.50
N GLU A 218 19.68 14.45 -5.56
CA GLU A 218 19.38 15.87 -5.72
C GLU A 218 17.92 16.20 -6.06
N TRP A 219 16.99 15.85 -5.18
CA TRP A 219 15.98 16.86 -4.89
C TRP A 219 16.69 17.91 -4.05
N GLY A 220 17.02 19.04 -4.66
CA GLY A 220 17.31 20.27 -3.94
C GLY A 220 16.03 20.70 -3.21
N LEU A 221 15.69 19.95 -2.18
CA LEU A 221 14.74 20.33 -1.13
C LEU A 221 15.57 21.21 -0.18
N CYS A 222 15.13 22.45 -0.03
CA CYS A 222 15.73 23.48 0.81
C CYS A 222 16.04 23.01 2.23
#